data_AF-A0A1E3QR02-F1
#
_entry.id   AF-A0A1E3QR02-F1
#
_cell.length_a   1.000
_cell.length_b   1.000
_cell.length_c   1.000
_cell.angle_alpha   90.00
_cell.angle_beta   90.00
_cell.angle_gamma   90.00
#
_symmetry.space_group_name_H-M   'P 1'
#
loop_
_entity.id
_entity.type
_entity.pdbx_description
1 polymer ?
#
loop_
_entity_poly.entity_id
_entity_poly.type
_entity_poly.pdbx_seq_one_letter_code
_entity_poly.pdbx_strand_id
1 'polypeptide(L)'
;MSGTSKPITIDTAPPDDFSSMTTKALKEKLKEWGLKPMQSRDKIIDVLNHTRKLLNHEHLSQISQKAVRTQIYNKISGMLLADTKFFERVISFEPIKIDELRGYLQTQGVTVAEDIVRGFCDRNGICYTGFDDSAEEKE
;
A
#
# COMPACT_ATOMS: atom_id res chain seq x y z
N MET A 1 -34.50 -36.07 -22.35
CA MET A 1 -34.52 -34.64 -22.01
C MET A 1 -33.07 -34.17 -21.97
N SER A 2 -32.59 -33.60 -23.07
CA SER A 2 -31.18 -33.21 -23.23
C SER A 2 -30.96 -31.85 -22.57
N GLY A 3 -30.19 -31.83 -21.47
CA GLY A 3 -29.71 -30.60 -20.86
C GLY A 3 -28.44 -30.13 -21.58
N THR A 4 -28.54 -29.05 -22.34
CA THR A 4 -27.37 -28.37 -22.92
C THR A 4 -26.79 -27.39 -21.89
N SER A 5 -25.79 -27.82 -21.12
CA SER A 5 -24.94 -26.89 -20.36
C SER A 5 -23.99 -26.19 -21.33
N LYS A 6 -24.19 -24.88 -21.50
CA LYS A 6 -23.22 -24.01 -22.17
C LYS A 6 -21.99 -23.85 -21.27
N PRO A 7 -20.76 -23.90 -21.80
CA PRO A 7 -19.57 -23.60 -21.00
C PRO A 7 -19.60 -22.14 -20.55
N ILE A 8 -19.39 -21.94 -19.25
CA ILE A 8 -19.20 -20.63 -18.65
C ILE A 8 -17.86 -20.09 -19.16
N THR A 9 -17.91 -19.10 -20.04
CA THR A 9 -16.72 -18.31 -20.39
C THR A 9 -16.36 -17.50 -19.15
N ILE A 10 -15.36 -17.98 -18.41
CA ILE A 10 -14.71 -17.19 -17.37
C ILE A 10 -13.89 -16.15 -18.13
N ASP A 11 -14.46 -14.96 -18.30
CA ASP A 11 -13.73 -13.75 -18.69
C ASP A 11 -12.65 -13.50 -17.63
N THR A 12 -11.50 -14.14 -17.85
CA THR A 12 -10.28 -13.87 -17.10
C THR A 12 -9.79 -12.54 -17.63
N ALA A 13 -10.31 -11.46 -17.05
CA ALA A 13 -9.80 -10.12 -17.29
C ALA A 13 -8.27 -10.17 -17.12
N PRO A 14 -7.48 -9.61 -18.05
CA PRO A 14 -6.04 -9.63 -17.96
C PRO A 14 -5.60 -9.07 -16.60
N PRO A 15 -4.50 -9.55 -16.02
CA PRO A 15 -3.94 -8.91 -14.84
C PRO A 15 -3.71 -7.43 -15.19
N ASP A 16 -4.45 -6.52 -14.56
CA ASP A 16 -4.38 -5.07 -14.82
C ASP A 16 -2.91 -4.65 -14.93
N ASP A 17 -2.43 -4.45 -16.15
CA ASP A 17 -1.08 -4.03 -16.42
C ASP A 17 -1.08 -2.51 -16.35
N PHE A 18 -0.68 -1.98 -15.19
CA PHE A 18 -0.64 -0.54 -14.95
C PHE A 18 0.23 0.21 -15.98
N SER A 19 1.15 -0.47 -16.66
CA SER A 19 1.96 0.15 -17.72
C SER A 19 1.12 0.59 -18.93
N SER A 20 -0.01 -0.08 -19.19
CA SER A 20 -0.92 0.19 -20.30
C SER A 20 -1.94 1.30 -20.01
N MET A 21 -2.11 1.69 -18.74
CA MET A 21 -3.12 2.66 -18.33
C MET A 21 -2.70 4.10 -18.66
N THR A 22 -3.67 5.00 -18.84
CA THR A 22 -3.38 6.43 -18.95
C THR A 22 -2.99 7.00 -17.58
N THR A 23 -2.21 8.08 -17.55
CA THR A 23 -1.84 8.74 -16.28
C THR A 23 -3.07 9.18 -15.47
N LYS A 24 -4.18 9.49 -16.14
CA LYS A 24 -5.46 9.79 -15.49
C LYS A 24 -6.04 8.56 -14.78
N ALA A 25 -6.12 7.42 -15.48
CA ALA A 25 -6.65 6.18 -14.92
C ALA A 25 -5.77 5.65 -13.77
N LEU A 26 -4.45 5.84 -13.87
CA LEU A 26 -3.49 5.53 -12.79
C LEU A 26 -3.74 6.36 -11.52
N LYS A 27 -4.01 7.66 -11.68
CA LYS A 27 -4.36 8.56 -10.56
C LYS A 27 -5.73 8.20 -9.96
N GLU A 28 -6.69 7.81 -10.78
CA GLU A 28 -7.99 7.32 -10.30
C GLU A 28 -7.82 6.04 -9.47
N LYS A 29 -6.99 5.08 -9.91
CA LYS A 29 -6.67 3.88 -9.12
C LYS A 29 -5.97 4.19 -7.79
N LEU A 30 -5.01 5.12 -7.77
CA LEU A 30 -4.42 5.58 -6.50
C LEU A 30 -5.50 6.12 -5.55
N LYS A 31 -6.40 6.95 -6.07
CA LYS A 31 -7.51 7.51 -5.29
C LYS A 31 -8.45 6.42 -4.79
N GLU A 32 -8.79 5.43 -5.63
CA GLU A 32 -9.60 4.28 -5.24
C GLU A 32 -8.95 3.47 -4.11
N TRP A 33 -7.62 3.41 -4.07
CA TRP A 33 -6.86 2.72 -2.99
C TRP A 33 -6.62 3.61 -1.77
N GLY A 34 -7.07 4.86 -1.80
CA GLY A 34 -6.89 5.82 -0.70
C GLY A 34 -5.44 6.29 -0.55
N LEU A 35 -4.68 6.30 -1.64
CA LEU A 35 -3.30 6.77 -1.74
C LEU A 35 -3.26 8.21 -2.24
N LYS A 36 -2.33 9.02 -1.70
CA LYS A 36 -2.13 10.39 -2.19
C LYS A 36 -1.75 10.41 -3.68
N PRO A 37 -2.25 11.38 -4.46
CA PRO A 37 -1.91 11.52 -5.87
C PRO A 37 -0.44 11.91 -6.04
N MET A 38 0.26 11.23 -6.95
CA MET A 38 1.65 11.53 -7.31
C MET A 38 1.74 12.18 -8.70
N GLN A 39 2.81 12.93 -8.96
CA GLN A 39 3.00 13.63 -10.24
C GLN A 39 3.63 12.77 -11.34
N SER A 40 4.57 11.88 -10.98
CA SER A 40 5.29 11.03 -11.94
C SER A 40 4.51 9.74 -12.24
N ARG A 41 4.28 9.46 -13.53
CA ARG A 41 3.64 8.23 -14.02
C ARG A 41 4.37 6.99 -13.53
N ASP A 42 5.70 6.96 -13.66
CA ASP A 42 6.52 5.80 -13.30
C ASP A 42 6.42 5.52 -11.80
N LYS A 43 6.48 6.56 -10.97
CA LYS A 43 6.28 6.42 -9.52
C LYS A 43 4.88 5.88 -9.17
N ILE A 44 3.84 6.30 -9.91
CA ILE A 44 2.48 5.77 -9.71
C ILE A 44 2.43 4.27 -10.05
N ILE A 45 2.99 3.88 -11.19
CA ILE A 45 3.04 2.48 -11.65
C ILE A 45 3.80 1.64 -10.62
N ASP A 46 4.95 2.12 -10.15
CA ASP A 46 5.74 1.43 -9.13
C ASP A 46 4.94 1.23 -7.84
N VAL A 47 4.31 2.28 -7.31
CA VAL A 47 3.51 2.17 -6.09
C VAL A 47 2.34 1.21 -6.27
N LEU A 48 1.63 1.26 -7.41
CA LEU A 48 0.50 0.37 -7.67
C LEU A 48 0.95 -1.09 -7.79
N ASN A 49 2.03 -1.37 -8.53
CA ASN A 49 2.59 -2.71 -8.68
C ASN A 49 3.07 -3.29 -7.34
N HIS A 50 3.77 -2.49 -6.54
CA HIS A 50 4.30 -2.95 -5.25
C HIS A 50 3.20 -3.08 -4.20
N THR A 51 2.24 -2.15 -4.17
CA THR A 51 1.09 -2.25 -3.27
C THR A 51 0.22 -3.45 -3.62
N ARG A 52 0.06 -3.79 -4.91
CA ARG A 52 -0.64 -5.01 -5.35
C ARG A 52 -0.04 -6.28 -4.73
N LYS A 53 1.29 -6.35 -4.56
CA LYS A 53 1.96 -7.50 -3.90
C LYS A 53 1.56 -7.67 -2.43
N LEU A 54 0.98 -6.65 -1.81
CA LEU A 54 0.50 -6.68 -0.42
C LEU A 54 -0.96 -7.09 -0.29
N LEU A 55 -1.69 -7.15 -1.40
CA LEU A 55 -3.12 -7.43 -1.41
C LEU A 55 -3.35 -8.88 -1.87
N ASN A 56 -4.28 -9.57 -1.20
CA ASN A 56 -4.69 -10.90 -1.66
C ASN A 56 -5.46 -10.73 -2.97
N HIS A 57 -5.11 -11.54 -3.98
CA HIS A 57 -5.52 -11.39 -5.39
C HIS A 57 -7.03 -11.49 -5.68
N GLU A 58 -7.87 -11.73 -4.68
CA GLU A 58 -9.30 -11.90 -4.85
C GLU A 58 -10.04 -10.56 -4.71
N HIS A 59 -10.57 -10.09 -5.85
CA HIS A 59 -11.52 -8.97 -5.97
C HIS A 59 -11.02 -7.58 -5.52
N LEU A 60 -9.82 -7.17 -5.94
CA LEU A 60 -9.29 -5.81 -5.70
C LEU A 60 -10.20 -4.67 -6.19
N SER A 61 -11.06 -4.94 -7.18
CA SER A 61 -12.03 -3.97 -7.71
C SER A 61 -13.26 -3.77 -6.82
N GLN A 62 -13.49 -4.63 -5.83
CA GLN A 62 -14.69 -4.61 -4.97
C GLN A 62 -14.38 -4.31 -3.50
N ILE A 63 -13.10 -4.25 -3.13
CA ILE A 63 -12.69 -3.99 -1.75
C ILE A 63 -12.70 -2.49 -1.45
N SER A 64 -13.27 -2.13 -0.29
CA SER A 64 -13.24 -0.75 0.19
C SER A 64 -11.82 -0.26 0.47
N GLN A 65 -11.57 1.05 0.42
CA GLN A 65 -10.31 1.67 0.84
C GLN A 65 -9.86 1.20 2.24
N LYS A 66 -10.82 1.03 3.16
CA LYS A 66 -10.55 0.55 4.51
C LYS A 66 -10.03 -0.90 4.53
N ALA A 67 -10.57 -1.75 3.66
CA ALA A 67 -10.12 -3.13 3.52
C ALA A 67 -8.71 -3.20 2.90
N VAL A 68 -8.46 -2.42 1.84
CA VAL A 68 -7.12 -2.27 1.22
C VAL A 68 -6.09 -1.87 2.28
N ARG A 69 -6.36 -0.78 3.01
CA ARG A 69 -5.46 -0.29 4.07
C ARG A 69 -5.24 -1.33 5.15
N THR A 70 -6.28 -2.06 5.57
CA THR A 70 -6.15 -3.10 6.60
C THR A 70 -5.26 -4.24 6.13
N GLN A 71 -5.37 -4.68 4.88
CA GLN A 71 -4.47 -5.72 4.33
C GLN A 71 -3.02 -5.24 4.29
N ILE A 72 -2.79 -4.01 3.80
CA ILE A 72 -1.45 -3.40 3.78
C ILE A 72 -0.87 -3.34 5.20
N TYR A 73 -1.65 -2.86 6.17
CA TYR A 73 -1.20 -2.73 7.55
C TYR A 73 -0.90 -4.07 8.20
N ASN A 74 -1.72 -5.10 7.96
CA ASN A 74 -1.45 -6.44 8.48
C ASN A 74 -0.14 -6.99 7.90
N LYS A 75 0.15 -6.71 6.63
CA LYS A 75 1.39 -7.14 5.99
C LYS A 75 2.61 -6.41 6.55
N ILE A 76 2.52 -5.10 6.74
CA ILE A 76 3.57 -4.30 7.39
C ILE A 76 3.81 -4.81 8.81
N SER A 77 2.74 -5.03 9.59
CA SER A 77 2.83 -5.58 10.95
C SER A 77 3.59 -6.92 10.97
N GLY A 78 3.23 -7.86 10.09
CA GLY A 78 3.94 -9.13 9.98
C GLY A 78 5.43 -9.00 9.65
N MET A 79 5.80 -8.00 8.83
CA MET A 79 7.21 -7.72 8.50
C MET A 79 7.98 -7.11 9.67
N LEU A 80 7.33 -6.27 10.50
CA LEU A 80 7.96 -5.66 11.66
C LEU A 80 8.13 -6.67 12.80
N LEU A 81 7.13 -7.54 13.00
CA LEU A 81 7.19 -8.62 13.99
C LEU A 81 8.28 -9.65 13.66
N ALA A 82 8.62 -9.82 12.38
CA ALA A 82 9.68 -10.73 11.95
C ALA A 82 11.09 -10.15 12.13
N ASP A 83 11.24 -8.82 12.21
CA ASP A 83 12.52 -8.15 12.42
C ASP A 83 12.71 -7.77 13.89
N THR A 84 13.69 -8.40 14.53
CA THR A 84 13.93 -8.21 15.97
C THR A 84 14.22 -6.76 16.34
N LYS A 85 14.93 -6.01 15.49
CA LYS A 85 15.32 -4.62 15.81
C LYS A 85 14.12 -3.69 15.76
N PHE A 86 13.29 -3.80 14.72
CA PHE A 86 12.05 -3.02 14.64
C PHE A 86 11.07 -3.43 15.74
N PHE A 87 10.94 -4.73 16.00
CA PHE A 87 10.06 -5.21 17.06
C PHE A 87 10.44 -4.66 18.44
N GLU A 88 11.72 -4.73 18.80
CA GLU A 88 12.24 -4.17 20.06
C GLU A 88 11.94 -2.67 20.20
N ARG A 89 12.14 -1.90 19.13
CA ARG A 89 11.85 -0.45 19.12
C ARG A 89 10.37 -0.15 19.28
N VAL A 90 9.50 -0.94 18.66
CA VAL A 90 8.04 -0.81 18.81
C VAL A 90 7.62 -1.05 20.26
N ILE A 91 8.09 -2.13 20.89
CA ILE A 91 7.67 -2.46 22.27
C ILE A 91 8.34 -1.58 23.33
N SER A 92 9.48 -0.94 23.02
CA SER A 92 10.16 0.02 23.89
C SER A 92 9.68 1.46 23.70
N PHE A 93 8.69 1.69 22.81
CA PHE A 93 8.21 3.02 22.42
C PHE A 93 9.30 3.93 21.85
N GLU A 94 10.35 3.34 21.29
CA GLU A 94 11.40 4.10 20.64
C GLU A 94 10.88 4.65 19.29
N PRO A 95 11.00 5.97 19.03
CA PRO A 95 10.52 6.53 17.78
C PRO A 95 11.26 5.97 16.56
N ILE A 96 10.48 5.51 15.58
CA ILE A 96 10.99 4.99 14.30
C ILE A 96 10.99 6.11 13.25
N LYS A 97 12.09 6.29 12.51
CA LYS A 97 12.09 7.25 11.40
C LYS A 97 11.25 6.72 10.24
N ILE A 98 10.37 7.55 9.68
CA ILE A 98 9.50 7.14 8.57
C ILE A 98 10.32 6.69 7.34
N ASP A 99 11.39 7.42 7.00
CA ASP A 99 12.25 7.04 5.87
C ASP A 99 13.03 5.74 6.14
N GLU A 100 13.40 5.48 7.39
CA GLU A 100 14.05 4.22 7.79
C GLU A 100 13.08 3.04 7.61
N LEU A 101 11.84 3.20 8.10
CA LEU A 101 10.80 2.19 7.94
C LEU A 101 10.46 1.95 6.47
N ARG A 102 10.37 3.01 5.66
CA ARG A 102 10.16 2.90 4.22
C ARG A 102 11.33 2.21 3.51
N GLY A 103 12.56 2.53 3.90
CA GLY A 103 13.76 1.87 3.41
C GLY A 103 13.76 0.38 3.73
N TYR A 104 13.43 0.01 4.97
CA TYR A 104 13.28 -1.39 5.38
C TYR A 104 12.23 -2.12 4.53
N LEU A 105 11.02 -1.56 4.39
CA LEU A 105 9.97 -2.14 3.55
C LEU A 105 10.45 -2.33 2.10
N GLN A 106 11.21 -1.38 1.57
CA GLN A 106 11.77 -1.47 0.22
C GLN A 106 12.77 -2.63 0.10
N THR A 107 13.62 -2.88 1.12
CA THR A 107 14.49 -4.07 1.14
C THR A 107 13.70 -5.39 1.15
N GLN A 108 12.48 -5.38 1.68
CA GLN A 108 11.54 -6.51 1.66
C GLN A 108 10.74 -6.59 0.34
N GLY A 109 11.09 -5.78 -0.68
CA GLY A 109 10.41 -5.74 -1.97
C GLY A 109 9.08 -4.99 -1.94
N VAL A 110 8.86 -4.14 -0.93
CA VAL A 110 7.62 -3.40 -0.70
C VAL A 110 7.85 -1.90 -0.80
N THR A 111 7.24 -1.28 -1.79
CA THR A 111 7.23 0.18 -1.94
C THR A 111 5.84 0.71 -1.62
N VAL A 112 5.74 1.48 -0.55
CA VAL A 112 4.49 2.12 -0.11
C VAL A 112 4.67 3.63 0.03
N ALA A 113 3.58 4.35 -0.23
CA ALA A 113 3.52 5.79 -0.05
C ALA A 113 3.62 6.15 1.45
N GLU A 114 4.18 7.31 1.72
CA GLU A 114 4.49 7.76 3.09
C GLU A 114 3.24 7.91 3.97
N ASP A 115 2.15 8.40 3.40
CA ASP A 115 0.86 8.57 4.08
C ASP A 115 0.28 7.24 4.59
N ILE A 116 0.55 6.14 3.89
CA ILE A 116 0.17 4.80 4.33
C ILE A 116 1.03 4.34 5.51
N VAL A 117 2.33 4.62 5.49
CA VAL A 117 3.24 4.25 6.57
C VAL A 117 2.91 5.03 7.84
N ARG A 118 2.67 6.34 7.74
CA ARG A 118 2.20 7.17 8.86
C ARG A 118 0.86 6.67 9.39
N GLY A 119 -0.11 6.44 8.51
CA GLY A 119 -1.41 5.91 8.90
C GLY A 119 -1.36 4.50 9.50
N PHE A 120 -0.37 3.69 9.15
CA PHE A 120 -0.08 2.42 9.81
C PHE A 120 0.41 2.65 11.24
N CYS A 121 1.40 3.52 11.43
CA CYS A 121 1.95 3.83 12.74
C CYS A 121 0.90 4.41 13.68
N ASP A 122 0.11 5.40 13.21
CA ASP A 122 -0.97 6.03 13.98
C ASP A 122 -1.99 4.98 14.48
N ARG A 123 -2.38 4.05 13.60
CA ARG A 123 -3.38 3.02 13.93
C ARG A 123 -2.86 1.98 14.92
N ASN A 124 -1.56 1.70 14.92
CA ASN A 124 -0.95 0.68 15.78
C ASN A 124 -0.26 1.27 17.02
N GLY A 125 -0.36 2.59 17.24
CA GLY A 125 0.27 3.24 18.39
C GLY A 125 1.80 3.23 18.35
N ILE A 126 2.39 3.18 17.15
CA ILE A 126 3.84 3.15 16.98
C ILE A 126 4.36 4.59 16.94
N CYS A 127 5.30 4.93 17.82
CA CYS A 127 5.96 6.24 17.80
C CYS A 127 6.84 6.37 16.55
N TYR A 128 6.76 7.51 15.86
CA TYR A 128 7.60 7.78 14.69
C TYR A 128 8.06 9.22 14.58
N THR A 129 9.12 9.43 13.81
CA THR A 129 9.69 10.74 13.47
C THR A 129 9.81 10.92 11.96
N GLY A 130 9.79 12.17 11.53
CA GLY A 130 9.76 12.57 10.12
C GLY A 130 8.77 13.71 9.98
N PHE A 131 9.26 14.94 10.05
CA PHE A 131 8.43 16.12 9.84
C PHE A 131 8.38 16.44 8.34
N ASP A 132 7.20 16.82 7.85
CA ASP A 132 7.11 17.64 6.66
C ASP A 132 7.69 18.99 7.09
N ASP A 133 8.85 19.41 6.57
CA ASP A 133 9.41 20.76 6.76
C ASP A 133 8.56 21.82 6.02
N SER A 134 7.24 21.79 6.22
CA SER A 134 6.26 22.69 5.59
C SER A 134 5.25 23.22 6.60
N ALA A 135 5.64 23.30 7.88
CA ALA A 135 5.04 24.23 8.81
C ALA A 135 6.00 25.41 8.95
N GLU A 136 5.88 26.39 8.04
CA GLU A 136 6.38 27.74 8.28
C GLU A 136 5.91 28.18 9.67
N GLU A 137 6.86 28.44 10.57
CA GLU A 137 6.68 29.38 11.66
C GLU A 137 6.23 30.70 11.03
N LYS A 138 4.94 30.99 11.13
CA LYS A 138 4.46 32.36 11.08
C LYS A 138 4.55 32.90 12.50
N GLU A 139 5.69 33.50 12.78
CA GLU A 139 5.85 34.48 13.87
C GLU A 139 5.03 35.75 13.56
#